data_AF-A0A1F5GJT6-F1
#
_entry.id   AF-A0A1F5GJT6-F1
#
_cell.length_a   1.000
_cell.length_b   1.000
_cell.length_c   1.000
_cell.angle_alpha   90.00
_cell.angle_beta   90.00
_cell.angle_gamma   90.00
#
_symmetry.space_group_name_H-M   'P 1'
#
loop_
_entity.id
_entity.type
_entity.pdbx_description
1 polymer ?
#
loop_
_entity_poly.entity_id
_entity_poly.type
_entity_poly.pdbx_seq_one_letter_code
_entity_poly.pdbx_strand_id
1 'polypeptide(L)'
;MERKNKPSPEWKRTNSFFRRPADAVARDIAERVYEPDKKKSEFAEGNAKVIVVETPLGEARYKITLAEPYLESEAGKVWQTSRLEKIKSLASGEVIAFTFRSSSLSFIKTMGGDNVLIRELEDVQTSERTKSPTEVTKILGLAHNQEGRLTLRRGQLRYERL
;
A
#
# COMPACT_ATOMS: atom_id res chain seq x y z
N MET A 1 6.30 -13.17 34.87
CA MET A 1 7.20 -12.97 33.72
C MET A 1 6.36 -13.00 32.46
N GLU A 2 6.09 -11.82 31.89
CA GLU A 2 5.40 -11.71 30.60
C GLU A 2 6.23 -12.41 29.54
N ARG A 3 5.66 -13.42 28.87
CA ARG A 3 6.24 -13.99 27.66
C ARG A 3 6.24 -12.85 26.64
N LYS A 4 7.38 -12.18 26.45
CA LYS A 4 7.60 -11.28 25.32
C LYS A 4 7.35 -12.12 24.06
N ASN A 5 6.18 -11.97 23.45
CA ASN A 5 5.79 -12.63 22.22
C ASN A 5 6.85 -12.28 21.17
N LYS A 6 7.75 -13.22 20.89
CA LYS A 6 8.75 -13.05 19.83
C LYS A 6 7.97 -12.88 18.53
N PRO A 7 8.23 -11.81 17.75
CA PRO A 7 7.51 -11.59 16.51
C PRO A 7 7.72 -12.79 15.57
N SER A 8 6.63 -13.21 14.92
CA SER A 8 6.65 -14.35 14.00
C SER A 8 7.65 -14.12 12.85
N PRO A 9 8.18 -15.19 12.22
CA PRO A 9 9.04 -15.04 11.06
C PRO A 9 8.41 -14.21 9.93
N GLU A 10 7.09 -14.36 9.73
CA GLU A 10 6.33 -13.59 8.75
C GLU A 10 6.26 -12.11 9.10
N TRP A 11 6.03 -11.78 10.38
CA TRP A 11 6.06 -10.40 10.84
C TRP A 11 7.42 -9.75 10.59
N LYS A 12 8.52 -10.46 10.89
CA LYS A 12 9.88 -9.94 10.65
C LYS A 12 10.15 -9.68 9.17
N ARG A 13 9.74 -10.60 8.29
CA ARG A 13 9.90 -10.45 6.84
C ARG A 13 9.10 -9.27 6.29
N THR A 14 7.82 -9.19 6.67
CA THR A 14 6.91 -8.10 6.28
C THR A 14 7.45 -6.76 6.76
N ASN A 15 7.81 -6.66 8.05
CA ASN A 15 8.33 -5.43 8.62
C ASN A 15 9.66 -5.02 7.95
N SER A 16 10.57 -5.96 7.72
CA SER A 16 11.83 -5.68 7.00
C SER A 16 11.60 -5.21 5.56
N PHE A 17 10.57 -5.75 4.89
CA PHE A 17 10.24 -5.37 3.52
C PHE A 17 9.64 -3.95 3.45
N PHE A 18 8.71 -3.60 4.35
CA PHE A 18 8.04 -2.30 4.31
C PHE A 18 8.78 -1.20 5.07
N ARG A 19 9.70 -1.52 5.99
CA ARG A 19 10.52 -0.54 6.72
C ARG A 19 11.72 -0.09 5.87
N ARG A 20 11.41 0.44 4.69
CA ARG A 20 12.33 1.02 3.70
C ARG A 20 11.71 2.32 3.17
N PRO A 21 12.48 3.17 2.49
CA PRO A 21 11.95 4.36 1.83
C PRO A 21 10.77 4.05 0.89
N ALA A 22 9.79 4.96 0.80
CA ALA A 22 8.57 4.74 0.02
C ALA A 22 8.84 4.45 -1.47
N ASP A 23 9.83 5.10 -2.07
CA ASP A 23 10.21 4.90 -3.47
C ASP A 23 10.74 3.47 -3.72
N ALA A 24 11.60 2.97 -2.83
CA ALA A 24 12.13 1.61 -2.89
C ALA A 24 11.01 0.56 -2.73
N VAL A 25 10.07 0.79 -1.81
CA VAL A 25 8.90 -0.08 -1.64
C VAL A 25 8.01 -0.01 -2.89
N ALA A 26 7.72 1.18 -3.41
CA ALA A 26 6.89 1.36 -4.60
C ALA A 26 7.45 0.62 -5.82
N ARG A 27 8.76 0.73 -6.08
CA ARG A 27 9.45 0.00 -7.16
C ARG A 27 9.38 -1.51 -6.98
N ASP A 28 9.35 -2.01 -5.75
CA ASP A 28 9.22 -3.45 -5.51
C ASP A 28 7.81 -4.00 -5.67
N ILE A 29 6.79 -3.18 -5.40
CA ILE A 29 5.40 -3.66 -5.37
C ILE A 29 4.64 -3.36 -6.66
N ALA A 30 5.00 -2.32 -7.41
CA ALA A 30 4.28 -1.89 -8.60
C ALA A 30 5.07 -2.13 -9.88
N GLU A 31 4.37 -2.28 -11.00
CA GLU A 31 4.96 -2.34 -12.34
C GLU A 31 5.49 -0.97 -12.79
N ARG A 32 4.72 0.08 -12.50
CA ARG A 32 5.07 1.46 -12.81
C ARG A 32 4.96 2.31 -11.55
N VAL A 33 5.86 3.27 -11.43
CA VAL A 33 5.92 4.19 -10.29
C VAL A 33 5.98 5.63 -10.78
N TYR A 34 5.12 6.49 -10.24
CA TYR A 34 5.27 7.94 -10.41
C TYR A 34 6.51 8.40 -9.63
N GLU A 35 7.44 9.06 -10.30
CA GLU A 35 8.56 9.71 -9.62
C GLU A 35 8.25 11.21 -9.43
N PRO A 36 8.42 11.75 -8.22
CA PRO A 36 8.02 13.13 -7.91
C PRO A 36 8.72 14.18 -8.79
N ASP A 37 9.95 13.89 -9.23
CA ASP A 37 10.77 14.81 -10.03
C ASP A 37 10.66 14.59 -11.56
N LYS A 38 9.79 13.68 -12.02
CA LYS A 38 9.61 13.38 -13.44
C LYS A 38 8.26 13.85 -13.97
N LYS A 39 8.17 14.01 -15.30
CA LYS A 39 6.89 14.31 -15.96
C LYS A 39 5.91 13.17 -15.70
N LYS A 40 4.61 13.47 -15.57
CA LYS A 40 3.56 12.46 -15.37
C LYS A 40 3.42 11.43 -16.51
N SER A 41 4.06 11.65 -17.65
CA SER A 41 4.16 10.71 -18.76
C SER A 41 5.35 9.73 -18.63
N GLU A 42 6.23 9.96 -17.67
CA GLU A 42 7.44 9.18 -17.42
C GLU A 42 7.24 8.38 -16.13
N PHE A 43 7.35 7.06 -16.25
CA PHE A 43 7.21 6.13 -15.14
C PHE A 43 8.56 5.44 -14.92
N ALA A 44 8.93 5.23 -13.66
CA ALA A 44 9.95 4.24 -13.36
C ALA A 44 9.36 2.83 -13.46
N GLU A 45 10.13 1.90 -14.01
CA GLU A 45 9.79 0.48 -14.00
C GLU A 45 10.01 -0.10 -12.60
N GLY A 46 9.16 -1.06 -12.24
CA GLY A 46 9.24 -1.79 -10.99
C GLY A 46 8.98 -3.29 -11.19
N ASN A 47 9.02 -4.02 -10.07
CA ASN A 47 9.01 -5.48 -10.04
C ASN A 47 7.61 -6.11 -10.06
N ALA A 48 6.55 -5.31 -9.85
CA ALA A 48 5.14 -5.74 -9.81
C ALA A 48 4.87 -6.98 -8.94
N LYS A 49 4.51 -6.77 -7.67
CA LYS A 49 4.04 -7.86 -6.79
C LYS A 49 2.54 -8.09 -6.94
N VAL A 50 2.16 -9.35 -6.72
CA VAL A 50 0.76 -9.74 -6.58
C VAL A 50 0.29 -9.50 -5.15
N ILE A 51 -0.82 -8.77 -5.01
CA ILE A 51 -1.62 -8.71 -3.80
C ILE A 51 -2.73 -9.76 -3.89
N VAL A 52 -2.87 -10.57 -2.85
CA VAL A 52 -3.99 -11.49 -2.65
C VAL A 52 -4.95 -10.85 -1.67
N VAL A 53 -6.21 -10.71 -2.06
CA VAL A 53 -7.28 -10.11 -1.27
C VAL A 53 -8.34 -11.17 -1.00
N GLU A 54 -8.73 -11.35 0.26
CA GLU A 54 -9.86 -12.21 0.60
C GLU A 54 -11.19 -11.50 0.28
N THR A 55 -12.02 -12.14 -0.51
CA THR A 55 -13.36 -11.67 -0.91
C THR A 55 -14.41 -12.69 -0.46
N PRO A 56 -15.70 -12.32 -0.45
CA PRO A 56 -16.78 -13.28 -0.20
C PRO A 56 -16.81 -14.48 -1.16
N LEU A 57 -16.21 -14.34 -2.35
CA LEU A 57 -16.14 -15.40 -3.38
C LEU A 57 -14.85 -16.24 -3.28
N GLY A 58 -13.96 -15.94 -2.32
CA GLY A 58 -12.64 -16.55 -2.18
C GLY A 58 -11.51 -15.56 -2.39
N GLU A 59 -10.33 -16.05 -2.76
CA GLU A 59 -9.16 -15.21 -3.00
C GLU A 59 -9.18 -14.57 -4.39
N ALA A 60 -9.13 -13.24 -4.43
CA ALA A 60 -8.83 -12.50 -5.65
C ALA A 60 -7.34 -12.09 -5.67
N ARG A 61 -6.74 -12.05 -6.86
CA ARG A 61 -5.31 -11.75 -7.05
C ARG A 61 -5.15 -10.57 -7.97
N TYR A 62 -4.42 -9.56 -7.53
CA TYR A 62 -4.22 -8.32 -8.26
C TYR A 62 -2.73 -8.01 -8.39
N LYS A 63 -2.29 -7.58 -9.57
CA LYS A 63 -0.99 -6.90 -9.73
C LYS A 63 -1.17 -5.42 -9.47
N ILE A 64 -0.26 -4.80 -8.73
CA ILE A 64 -0.21 -3.33 -8.66
C ILE A 64 0.45 -2.83 -9.94
N THR A 65 -0.34 -2.21 -10.82
CA THR A 65 0.18 -1.73 -12.11
C THR A 65 0.66 -0.28 -12.05
N LEU A 66 0.27 0.47 -11.03
CA LEU A 66 0.76 1.81 -10.78
C LEU A 66 0.70 2.17 -9.29
N ALA A 67 1.79 2.74 -8.78
CA ALA A 67 1.87 3.28 -7.42
C ALA A 67 2.56 4.65 -7.40
N GLU A 68 2.36 5.37 -6.31
CA GLU A 68 2.97 6.69 -6.08
C GLU A 68 3.55 6.75 -4.66
N PRO A 69 4.87 6.94 -4.51
CA PRO A 69 5.49 7.14 -3.22
C PRO A 69 5.29 8.59 -2.76
N TYR A 70 5.09 8.76 -1.46
CA TYR A 70 5.11 10.05 -0.78
C TYR A 70 6.17 10.00 0.32
N LEU A 71 7.17 10.87 0.22
CA LEU A 71 8.14 11.09 1.30
C LEU A 71 7.52 11.97 2.38
N GLU A 72 7.93 11.81 3.64
CA GLU A 72 7.37 12.57 4.78
C GLU A 72 7.36 14.10 4.54
N SER A 73 8.43 14.63 3.92
CA SER A 73 8.58 16.05 3.59
C SER A 73 7.54 16.58 2.58
N GLU A 74 7.03 15.71 1.72
CA GLU A 74 6.01 16.01 0.71
C GLU A 74 4.61 15.69 1.24
N ALA A 75 4.52 14.58 1.97
CA ALA A 75 3.36 14.10 2.69
C ALA A 75 2.81 15.17 3.65
N GLY A 76 3.65 15.95 4.33
CA GLY A 76 3.16 17.06 5.18
C GLY A 76 2.48 18.20 4.43
N LYS A 77 2.75 18.38 3.13
CA LYS A 77 2.10 19.40 2.28
C LYS A 77 0.81 18.88 1.66
N VAL A 78 0.74 17.59 1.37
CA VAL A 78 -0.41 16.92 0.73
C VAL A 78 -1.42 16.47 1.79
N TRP A 79 -0.94 16.00 2.95
CA TRP A 79 -1.74 15.50 4.05
C TRP A 79 -1.82 16.54 5.16
N GLN A 80 -3.05 16.83 5.58
CA GLN A 80 -3.28 17.58 6.83
C GLN A 80 -2.51 16.92 7.97
N THR A 81 -1.96 17.72 8.90
CA THR A 81 -1.08 17.25 9.99
C THR A 81 -1.64 16.02 10.72
N SER A 82 -2.94 16.00 11.00
CA SER A 82 -3.61 14.88 11.68
C SER A 82 -3.53 13.55 10.92
N ARG A 83 -3.57 13.57 9.59
CA ARG A 83 -3.46 12.37 8.75
C ARG A 83 -2.02 11.86 8.70
N LEU A 84 -1.05 12.76 8.64
CA LEU A 84 0.37 12.39 8.69
C LEU A 84 0.70 11.71 10.02
N GLU A 85 0.24 12.27 11.14
CA GLU A 85 0.41 11.65 12.46
C GLU A 85 -0.31 10.30 12.56
N LYS A 86 -1.50 10.17 11.95
CA LYS A 86 -2.17 8.88 11.87
C LYS A 86 -1.34 7.85 11.10
N ILE A 87 -0.80 8.19 9.93
CA ILE A 87 0.09 7.30 9.17
C ILE A 87 1.32 6.92 10.00
N LYS A 88 1.96 7.87 10.69
CA LYS A 88 3.14 7.61 11.54
C LYS A 88 2.87 6.59 12.65
N SER A 89 1.65 6.57 13.19
CA SER A 89 1.26 5.63 14.24
C SER A 89 1.12 4.18 13.77
N LEU A 90 0.99 3.96 12.46
CA LEU A 90 0.82 2.63 11.88
C LEU A 90 2.14 1.85 11.81
N ALA A 91 2.05 0.54 11.91
CA ALA A 91 3.17 -0.35 11.66
C ALA A 91 3.50 -0.41 10.16
N SER A 92 4.77 -0.63 9.81
CA SER A 92 5.17 -0.85 8.41
C SER A 92 4.41 -2.02 7.79
N GLY A 93 3.82 -1.80 6.61
CA GLY A 93 2.97 -2.75 5.90
C GLY A 93 1.47 -2.64 6.24
N GLU A 94 1.08 -1.83 7.21
CA GLU A 94 -0.33 -1.48 7.39
C GLU A 94 -0.81 -0.56 6.28
N VAL A 95 -2.08 -0.68 5.96
CA VAL A 95 -2.76 0.08 4.92
C VAL A 95 -3.84 0.89 5.57
N ILE A 96 -3.98 2.16 5.20
CA ILE A 96 -5.05 3.02 5.69
C ILE A 96 -5.74 3.73 4.52
N ALA A 97 -7.05 3.91 4.62
CA ALA A 97 -7.81 4.68 3.65
C ALA A 97 -8.21 6.07 4.15
N PHE A 98 -8.03 7.08 3.31
CA PHE A 98 -8.52 8.43 3.56
C PHE A 98 -9.42 8.91 2.42
N THR A 99 -10.52 9.58 2.78
CA THR A 99 -11.45 10.16 1.81
C THR A 99 -11.11 11.64 1.59
N PHE A 100 -11.00 12.03 0.32
CA PHE A 100 -10.73 13.38 -0.15
C PHE A 100 -11.84 13.79 -1.12
N ARG A 101 -12.72 14.70 -0.69
CA ARG A 101 -13.91 15.10 -1.48
C ARG A 101 -14.68 13.84 -1.94
N SER A 102 -14.68 13.56 -3.24
CA SER A 102 -15.35 12.42 -3.88
C SER A 102 -14.46 11.19 -4.09
N SER A 103 -13.21 11.20 -3.64
CA SER A 103 -12.25 10.10 -3.86
C SER A 103 -11.83 9.44 -2.55
N SER A 104 -11.65 8.11 -2.56
CA SER A 104 -11.06 7.36 -1.45
C SER A 104 -9.71 6.82 -1.87
N LEU A 105 -8.67 7.05 -1.06
CA LEU A 105 -7.29 6.70 -1.38
C LEU A 105 -6.74 5.77 -0.31
N SER A 106 -6.08 4.69 -0.71
CA SER A 106 -5.45 3.71 0.19
C SER A 106 -3.93 3.85 0.16
N PHE A 107 -3.33 3.93 1.34
CA PHE A 107 -1.91 4.19 1.54
C PHE A 107 -1.26 3.07 2.32
N ILE A 108 -0.18 2.51 1.79
CA ILE A 108 0.65 1.54 2.48
C ILE A 108 1.68 2.30 3.30
N LYS A 109 1.69 2.07 4.62
CA LYS A 109 2.69 2.60 5.54
C LYS A 109 4.05 1.97 5.30
N THR A 110 5.09 2.80 5.22
CA THR A 110 6.49 2.34 5.12
C THR A 110 7.28 2.72 6.39
N MET A 111 8.28 3.60 6.33
CA MET A 111 9.04 4.14 7.49
C MET A 111 8.60 5.57 7.84
N GLY A 112 8.81 6.06 9.07
CA GLY A 112 8.46 7.45 9.44
C GLY A 112 7.03 7.86 9.06
N GLY A 113 6.87 9.00 8.37
CA GLY A 113 5.64 9.41 7.68
C GLY A 113 5.53 8.96 6.22
N ASP A 114 6.54 8.28 5.68
CA ASP A 114 6.58 7.81 4.29
C ASP A 114 5.49 6.76 4.01
N ASN A 115 4.85 6.88 2.86
CA ASN A 115 3.77 6.00 2.44
C ASN A 115 3.69 5.84 0.92
N VAL A 116 2.99 4.80 0.47
CA VAL A 116 2.78 4.51 -0.95
C VAL A 116 1.29 4.46 -1.24
N LEU A 117 0.82 5.31 -2.15
CA LEU A 117 -0.54 5.26 -2.69
C LEU A 117 -0.63 4.21 -3.80
N ILE A 118 -1.62 3.32 -3.68
CA ILE A 118 -1.96 2.38 -4.74
C ILE A 118 -2.90 3.08 -5.74
N ARG A 119 -2.45 3.27 -6.98
CA ARG A 119 -3.19 4.02 -8.01
C ARG A 119 -4.01 3.09 -8.89
N GLU A 120 -3.40 2.00 -9.35
CA GLU A 120 -4.01 1.09 -10.32
C GLU A 120 -3.72 -0.38 -9.96
N LEU A 121 -4.75 -1.22 -10.12
CA LEU A 121 -4.67 -2.67 -9.99
C LEU A 121 -5.04 -3.34 -11.31
N GLU A 122 -4.51 -4.52 -11.55
CA GLU A 122 -4.95 -5.41 -12.62
C GLU A 122 -5.31 -6.77 -12.02
N ASP A 123 -6.51 -7.25 -12.31
CA ASP A 123 -6.95 -8.59 -11.93
C ASP A 123 -6.13 -9.63 -12.70
N VAL A 124 -5.46 -10.54 -11.99
CA VAL A 124 -4.58 -11.55 -12.58
C VAL A 124 -5.35 -12.57 -13.41
N GLN A 125 -6.61 -12.84 -13.07
CA GLN A 125 -7.44 -13.84 -13.77
C GLN A 125 -8.10 -13.26 -15.01
N THR A 126 -8.62 -12.02 -14.93
CA THR A 126 -9.39 -11.42 -16.04
C THR A 126 -8.57 -10.44 -16.88
N SER A 127 -7.38 -10.03 -16.41
CA SER A 127 -6.58 -8.93 -16.98
C SER A 127 -7.31 -7.58 -17.00
N GLU A 128 -8.41 -7.43 -16.26
CA GLU A 128 -9.14 -6.17 -16.15
C GLU A 128 -8.35 -5.17 -15.31
N ARG A 129 -8.22 -3.93 -15.81
CA ARG A 129 -7.46 -2.87 -15.14
C ARG A 129 -8.37 -1.89 -14.42
N THR A 130 -8.24 -1.84 -13.10
CA THR A 130 -8.84 -0.82 -12.25
C THR A 130 -7.93 0.40 -12.19
N LYS A 131 -8.30 1.48 -12.90
CA LYS A 131 -7.50 2.72 -12.99
C LYS A 131 -7.93 3.85 -12.03
N SER A 132 -8.89 3.55 -11.14
CA SER A 132 -9.43 4.51 -10.17
C SER A 132 -8.91 4.17 -8.77
N PRO A 133 -8.16 5.06 -8.11
CA PRO A 133 -7.72 4.85 -6.72
C PRO A 133 -8.88 4.59 -5.74
N THR A 134 -10.06 5.16 -6.01
CA THR A 134 -11.29 4.91 -5.25
C THR A 134 -11.76 3.48 -5.41
N GLU A 135 -11.76 2.94 -6.63
CA GLU A 135 -12.12 1.54 -6.87
C GLU A 135 -11.08 0.59 -6.29
N VAL A 136 -9.78 0.92 -6.36
CA VAL A 136 -8.72 0.17 -5.66
C VAL A 136 -9.01 0.09 -4.16
N THR A 137 -9.39 1.21 -3.54
CA THR A 137 -9.70 1.24 -2.10
C THR A 137 -10.95 0.41 -1.76
N LYS A 138 -11.94 0.37 -2.65
CA LYS A 138 -13.11 -0.51 -2.53
C LYS A 138 -12.76 -1.99 -2.66
N ILE A 139 -11.85 -2.36 -3.58
CA ILE A 139 -11.35 -3.74 -3.72
C ILE A 139 -10.70 -4.20 -2.42
N LEU A 140 -9.95 -3.33 -1.75
CA LEU A 140 -9.38 -3.60 -0.41
C LEU A 140 -10.44 -3.58 0.71
N GLY A 141 -11.69 -3.27 0.41
CA GLY A 141 -12.78 -3.24 1.37
C GLY A 141 -12.58 -2.23 2.49
N LEU A 142 -11.92 -1.10 2.20
CA LEU A 142 -11.60 -0.05 3.17
C LEU A 142 -12.53 1.16 3.04
N ALA A 143 -13.13 1.56 4.17
CA ALA A 143 -13.79 2.85 4.34
C ALA A 143 -12.83 3.91 4.93
N HIS A 144 -13.31 5.15 5.07
CA HIS A 144 -12.51 6.24 5.65
C HIS A 144 -11.97 5.86 7.05
N ASN A 145 -10.66 6.04 7.26
CA ASN A 145 -9.91 5.72 8.47
C ASN A 145 -9.94 4.23 8.86
N GLN A 146 -10.38 3.34 7.98
CA GLN A 146 -10.20 1.91 8.20
C GLN A 146 -8.79 1.48 7.82
N GLU A 147 -8.36 0.44 8.50
CA GLU A 147 -7.01 -0.11 8.41
C GLU A 147 -7.05 -1.56 7.91
N GLY A 148 -6.00 -1.93 7.22
CA GLY A 148 -5.70 -3.30 6.86
C GLY A 148 -4.20 -3.53 6.94
N ARG A 149 -3.76 -4.70 6.50
CA ARG A 149 -2.37 -5.09 6.60
C ARG A 149 -1.96 -5.94 5.41
N LEU A 150 -0.81 -5.60 4.84
CA LEU A 150 -0.12 -6.42 3.87
C LEU A 150 0.93 -7.27 4.59
N THR A 151 0.87 -8.58 4.38
CA THR A 151 1.84 -9.54 4.90
C THR A 151 2.56 -10.22 3.73
N LEU A 152 3.89 -10.22 3.73
CA LEU A 152 4.69 -10.88 2.70
C LEU A 152 4.76 -12.39 2.97
N ARG A 153 4.11 -13.19 2.11
CA ARG A 153 4.13 -14.66 2.16
C ARG A 153 4.54 -15.23 0.80
N ARG A 154 5.59 -16.05 0.77
CA ARG A 154 6.09 -16.75 -0.43
C ARG A 154 6.24 -15.85 -1.68
N GLY A 155 6.70 -14.61 -1.49
CA GLY A 155 6.92 -13.64 -2.58
C GLY A 155 5.68 -12.81 -2.97
N GLN A 156 4.51 -13.13 -2.43
CA GLN A 156 3.25 -12.40 -2.63
C GLN A 156 2.90 -11.57 -1.40
N LEU A 157 2.11 -10.52 -1.61
CA LEU A 157 1.51 -9.74 -0.53
C LEU A 157 0.11 -10.28 -0.27
N ARG A 158 -0.22 -10.64 0.97
CA ARG A 158 -1.59 -10.97 1.36
C ARG A 158 -2.16 -9.81 2.14
N TYR A 159 -3.34 -9.38 1.75
CA TYR A 159 -4.06 -8.31 2.38
C TYR A 159 -5.10 -8.87 3.36
N GLU A 160 -5.04 -8.40 4.60
CA GLU A 160 -5.94 -8.77 5.70
C GLU A 160 -6.54 -7.47 6.28
N ARG A 161 -7.85 -7.43 6.51
CA ARG A 161 -8.48 -6.28 7.21
C ARG A 161 -8.24 -6.40 8.71
N LEU A 162 -8.08 -5.28 9.41
CA LEU A 162 -7.88 -5.21 10.87
C LEU A 162 -9.15 -4.82 11.62
#